data_AF-A0A238FFX0-F1
#
_entry.id   AF-A0A238FFX0-F1
#
_cell.length_a   1.000
_cell.length_b   1.000
_cell.length_c   1.000
_cell.angle_alpha   90.00
_cell.angle_beta   90.00
_cell.angle_gamma   90.00
#
_symmetry.space_group_name_H-M   'P 1'
#
loop_
_entity.id
_entity.type
_entity.pdbx_description
1 polymer ?
#
loop_
_entity_poly.entity_id
_entity_poly.type
_entity_poly.pdbx_seq_one_letter_code
_entity_poly.pdbx_strand_id
1 'polypeptide(L)'
;MSSAIYPFPVTRTPLRTDASTSTLQTEPARPSLLSSIMTTPYLPWAASAVLLASVPPCVKAPLGFPHLVQLPLFALIFGGSGYMIQAGDPYNGAGTTTAWSLTYLFFHGRKALVSRKPIPILLASTIATQALVAGGFYWTSGEDGGEERIEGGKMV
;
A
#
# COMPACT_ATOMS: atom_id res chain seq x y z
N MET A 1 13.30 19.27 -55.99
CA MET A 1 12.48 20.18 -55.17
C MET A 1 13.11 20.21 -53.79
N SER A 2 13.74 21.33 -53.45
CA SER A 2 14.51 21.57 -52.22
C SER A 2 13.65 22.42 -51.29
N SER A 3 13.66 22.14 -49.99
CA SER A 3 13.12 23.05 -48.98
C SER A 3 13.97 22.95 -47.72
N ALA A 4 14.80 23.97 -47.54
CA ALA A 4 15.46 24.32 -46.29
C ALA A 4 14.60 25.39 -45.60
N ILE A 5 14.27 25.21 -44.32
CA ILE A 5 13.78 26.27 -43.44
C ILE A 5 14.48 26.12 -42.07
N TYR A 6 14.95 27.26 -41.58
CA TYR A 6 15.97 27.49 -40.57
C TYR A 6 15.48 27.36 -39.10
N PRO A 7 16.40 27.16 -38.13
CA PRO A 7 16.08 27.24 -36.70
C PRO A 7 16.05 28.71 -36.21
N PHE A 8 15.05 29.05 -35.39
CA PHE A 8 15.00 30.32 -34.65
C PHE A 8 15.76 30.21 -33.32
N PRO A 9 16.68 31.15 -32.99
CA PRO A 9 17.24 31.25 -31.64
C PRO A 9 16.36 32.15 -30.75
N VAL A 10 15.89 31.62 -29.62
CA VAL A 10 15.24 32.42 -28.57
C VAL A 10 16.32 32.99 -27.65
N THR A 11 16.60 34.28 -27.78
CA THR A 11 17.45 35.02 -26.85
C THR A 11 16.70 35.22 -25.53
N ARG A 12 17.07 34.47 -24.49
CA ARG A 12 16.57 34.67 -23.12
C ARG A 12 17.55 35.55 -22.34
N THR A 13 17.19 36.80 -22.11
CA THR A 13 17.91 37.73 -21.23
C THR A 13 17.95 37.17 -19.79
N PRO A 14 19.11 37.05 -19.14
CA PRO A 14 19.16 36.78 -17.71
C PRO A 14 19.05 38.10 -16.95
N LEU A 15 17.86 38.42 -16.41
CA LEU A 15 17.73 39.46 -15.40
C LEU A 15 18.04 38.87 -14.02
N ARG A 16 19.17 39.31 -13.50
CA ARG A 16 19.75 39.21 -12.16
C ARG A 16 18.74 39.45 -11.03
N THR A 17 18.86 38.72 -9.91
CA THR A 17 19.14 39.22 -8.54
C THR A 17 18.85 38.12 -7.50
N ASP A 18 19.94 37.60 -6.95
CA ASP A 18 20.20 37.26 -5.54
C ASP A 18 19.02 36.91 -4.63
N ALA A 19 18.94 35.64 -4.25
CA ALA A 19 18.69 35.26 -2.86
C ALA A 19 19.17 33.82 -2.68
N SER A 20 20.22 33.66 -1.88
CA SER A 20 20.60 32.38 -1.28
C SER A 20 19.40 31.83 -0.51
N THR A 21 18.53 31.11 -1.20
CA THR A 21 17.55 30.24 -0.54
C THR A 21 18.37 29.09 -0.01
N SER A 22 18.69 29.19 1.27
CA SER A 22 19.23 28.10 2.06
C SER A 22 18.31 26.90 1.84
N THR A 23 18.71 26.00 0.95
CA THR A 23 18.15 24.66 0.92
C THR A 23 18.58 24.05 2.24
N LEU A 24 17.73 24.16 3.27
CA LEU A 24 17.74 23.17 4.32
C LEU A 24 17.49 21.85 3.57
N GLN A 25 18.59 21.17 3.24
CA GLN A 25 18.52 19.78 2.91
C GLN A 25 17.97 19.12 4.17
N THR A 26 16.66 18.88 4.18
CA THR A 26 16.06 17.87 5.04
C THR A 26 16.80 16.60 4.71
N GLU A 27 17.81 16.27 5.52
CA GLU A 27 18.48 14.98 5.53
C GLU A 27 17.38 13.92 5.44
N PRO A 28 17.39 13.01 4.44
CA PRO A 28 16.29 12.09 4.25
C PRO A 28 16.15 11.28 5.53
N ALA A 29 15.12 11.60 6.30
CA ALA A 29 14.79 10.88 7.53
C ALA A 29 14.76 9.40 7.16
N ARG A 30 15.51 8.58 7.90
CA ARG A 30 15.61 7.15 7.60
C ARG A 30 14.19 6.60 7.39
N PRO A 31 13.92 5.90 6.28
CA PRO A 31 12.59 5.40 6.02
C PRO A 31 12.16 4.56 7.22
N SER A 32 10.99 4.88 7.77
CA SER A 32 10.42 4.12 8.86
C SER A 32 10.29 2.65 8.42
N LEU A 33 10.45 1.72 9.35
CA LEU A 33 10.35 0.28 9.05
C LEU A 33 9.02 -0.04 8.34
N LEU A 34 7.94 0.61 8.75
CA LEU A 34 6.62 0.51 8.11
C LEU A 34 6.63 0.98 6.66
N SER A 35 7.29 2.11 6.37
CA SER A 35 7.46 2.62 5.00
C SER A 35 8.27 1.65 4.14
N SER A 36 9.38 1.12 4.65
CA SER A 36 10.18 0.12 3.93
C SER A 36 9.42 -1.17 3.65
N ILE A 37 8.55 -1.63 4.57
CA ILE A 37 7.73 -2.83 4.34
C ILE A 37 6.63 -2.54 3.32
N MET A 38 5.91 -1.41 3.44
CA MET A 38 4.75 -1.10 2.61
C MET A 38 5.08 -0.58 1.22
N THR A 39 6.30 -0.07 1.00
CA THR A 39 6.80 0.23 -0.35
C THR A 39 7.20 -1.03 -1.12
N THR A 40 7.20 -2.20 -0.48
CA THR A 40 7.41 -3.49 -1.15
C THR A 40 6.10 -4.25 -1.34
N PRO A 41 5.86 -4.85 -2.52
CA PRO A 41 4.61 -5.55 -2.81
C PRO A 41 4.53 -6.94 -2.15
N TYR A 42 5.59 -7.38 -1.47
CA TYR A 42 5.73 -8.75 -0.98
C TYR A 42 4.71 -9.10 0.08
N LEU A 43 4.36 -8.18 0.97
CA LEU A 43 3.41 -8.45 2.05
C LEU A 43 2.01 -8.81 1.50
N PRO A 44 1.38 -7.98 0.64
CA PRO A 44 0.09 -8.34 0.02
C PRO A 44 0.18 -9.56 -0.90
N TRP A 45 1.26 -9.75 -1.64
CA TRP A 45 1.43 -10.96 -2.47
C TRP A 45 1.62 -12.23 -1.64
N ALA A 46 2.34 -12.17 -0.54
CA ALA A 46 2.49 -13.31 0.38
C ALA A 46 1.13 -13.70 0.97
N ALA A 47 0.32 -12.73 1.41
CA ALA A 47 -1.04 -13.00 1.90
C ALA A 47 -1.93 -13.63 0.81
N SER A 48 -1.84 -13.13 -0.43
CA SER A 48 -2.53 -13.72 -1.58
C SER A 48 -2.12 -15.17 -1.82
N ALA A 49 -0.81 -15.45 -1.82
CA ALA A 49 -0.28 -16.80 -2.00
C ALA A 49 -0.73 -17.75 -0.89
N VAL A 50 -0.73 -17.29 0.38
CA VAL A 50 -1.20 -18.08 1.53
C VAL A 50 -2.69 -18.40 1.42
N LEU A 51 -3.52 -17.45 0.97
CA LEU A 51 -4.95 -17.67 0.73
C LEU A 51 -5.18 -18.71 -0.38
N LEU A 52 -4.46 -18.61 -1.50
CA LEU A 52 -4.56 -19.59 -2.58
C LEU A 52 -4.06 -20.98 -2.16
N ALA A 53 -2.94 -21.04 -1.44
CA ALA A 53 -2.41 -22.29 -0.88
C ALA A 53 -3.37 -22.94 0.12
N SER A 54 -4.26 -22.15 0.73
CA SER A 54 -5.27 -22.64 1.66
C SER A 54 -6.52 -23.19 0.98
N VAL A 55 -6.67 -23.08 -0.34
CA VAL A 55 -7.85 -23.60 -1.07
C VAL A 55 -7.99 -25.13 -0.94
N PRO A 56 -6.95 -25.96 -1.18
CA PRO A 56 -7.06 -27.41 -1.02
C PRO A 56 -7.53 -27.88 0.38
N PRO A 57 -7.00 -27.36 1.50
CA PRO A 57 -7.49 -27.74 2.83
C PRO A 57 -8.90 -27.20 3.14
N CYS A 58 -9.32 -26.06 2.56
CA CYS A 58 -10.70 -25.58 2.69
C CYS A 58 -11.73 -26.56 2.14
N VAL A 59 -11.41 -27.22 1.01
CA VAL A 59 -12.31 -28.19 0.37
C VAL A 59 -12.46 -29.45 1.22
N LYS A 60 -11.37 -29.88 1.89
CA LYS A 60 -11.34 -31.12 2.67
C LYS A 60 -11.89 -30.98 4.09
N ALA A 61 -11.89 -29.77 4.66
CA ALA A 61 -12.26 -29.56 6.07
C ALA A 61 -13.03 -28.25 6.29
N PRO A 62 -14.29 -28.12 5.83
CA PRO A 62 -15.00 -26.83 5.74
C PRO A 62 -15.27 -26.14 7.08
N LEU A 63 -15.31 -26.89 8.18
CA LEU A 63 -15.56 -26.34 9.53
C LEU A 63 -14.44 -25.35 9.93
N GLY A 64 -14.79 -24.07 10.01
CA GLY A 64 -13.91 -22.97 10.46
C GLY A 64 -13.19 -22.21 9.35
N PHE A 65 -13.25 -22.69 8.10
CA PHE A 65 -12.61 -22.02 6.97
C PHE A 65 -13.51 -20.94 6.35
N PRO A 66 -12.92 -19.91 5.70
CA PRO A 66 -13.65 -19.01 4.83
C PRO A 66 -14.39 -19.77 3.73
N HIS A 67 -15.51 -19.23 3.26
CA HIS A 67 -16.25 -19.86 2.18
C HIS A 67 -15.34 -20.02 0.94
N LEU A 68 -15.41 -21.16 0.24
CA LEU A 68 -14.48 -21.52 -0.84
C LEU A 68 -14.37 -20.47 -1.95
N VAL A 69 -15.45 -19.73 -2.22
CA VAL A 69 -15.48 -18.65 -3.21
C VAL A 69 -14.85 -17.36 -2.69
N GLN A 70 -14.85 -17.14 -1.37
CA GLN A 70 -14.33 -15.91 -0.77
C GLN A 70 -12.79 -15.91 -0.72
N LEU A 71 -12.14 -17.06 -0.53
CA LEU A 71 -10.67 -17.14 -0.56
C LEU A 71 -10.03 -16.61 -1.85
N PRO A 72 -10.41 -17.07 -3.06
CA PRO A 72 -9.83 -16.57 -4.30
C PRO A 72 -10.16 -15.09 -4.54
N LEU A 73 -11.31 -14.60 -4.07
CA LEU A 73 -11.65 -13.18 -4.12
C LEU A 73 -10.67 -12.34 -3.26
N PHE A 74 -10.48 -12.72 -2.00
CA PHE A 74 -9.52 -12.03 -1.13
C PHE A 74 -8.09 -12.14 -1.68
N ALA A 75 -7.71 -13.31 -2.23
CA ALA A 75 -6.41 -13.48 -2.86
C ALA A 75 -6.21 -12.54 -4.05
N LEU A 76 -7.22 -12.38 -4.92
CA LEU A 76 -7.18 -11.44 -6.03
C LEU A 76 -7.07 -9.99 -5.55
N ILE A 77 -7.83 -9.62 -4.52
CA ILE A 77 -7.80 -8.26 -3.95
C ILE A 77 -6.41 -7.96 -3.38
N PHE A 78 -5.83 -8.88 -2.60
CA PHE A 78 -4.48 -8.68 -2.06
C PHE A 78 -3.43 -8.70 -3.18
N GLY A 79 -3.58 -9.57 -4.19
CA GLY A 79 -2.75 -9.56 -5.40
C GLY A 79 -2.77 -8.20 -6.10
N GLY A 80 -3.96 -7.64 -6.29
CA GLY A 80 -4.18 -6.31 -6.86
C GLY A 80 -3.60 -5.18 -5.99
N SER A 81 -3.74 -5.25 -4.67
CA SER A 81 -3.13 -4.25 -3.78
C SER A 81 -1.59 -4.25 -3.86
N GLY A 82 -0.96 -5.43 -4.02
CA GLY A 82 0.47 -5.52 -4.26
C GLY A 82 0.86 -4.97 -5.63
N TYR A 83 0.02 -5.13 -6.65
CA TYR A 83 0.23 -4.49 -7.96
C TYR A 83 0.17 -2.96 -7.86
N MET A 84 -0.73 -2.38 -7.07
CA MET A 84 -0.80 -0.93 -6.85
C MET A 84 0.49 -0.40 -6.21
N ILE A 85 1.00 -1.08 -5.19
CA ILE A 85 2.30 -0.75 -4.57
C ILE A 85 3.41 -0.82 -5.62
N GLN A 86 3.46 -1.89 -6.41
CA GLN A 86 4.46 -2.07 -7.47
C GLN A 86 4.37 -1.00 -8.56
N ALA A 87 3.17 -0.54 -8.88
CA ALA A 87 2.92 0.52 -9.87
C ALA A 87 3.29 1.93 -9.36
N GLY A 88 3.82 2.05 -8.15
CA GLY A 88 4.22 3.32 -7.54
C GLY A 88 3.12 4.00 -6.75
N ASP A 89 2.03 3.30 -6.42
CA ASP A 89 0.92 3.81 -5.61
C ASP A 89 0.76 3.03 -4.29
N PRO A 90 1.70 3.21 -3.34
CA PRO A 90 1.68 2.51 -2.07
C PRO A 90 0.54 2.96 -1.15
N TYR A 91 0.01 4.18 -1.32
CA TYR A 91 -1.05 4.70 -0.46
C TYR A 91 -2.40 4.03 -0.75
N ASN A 92 -2.81 3.96 -2.02
CA ASN A 92 -4.03 3.25 -2.38
C ASN A 92 -3.85 1.73 -2.19
N GLY A 93 -2.64 1.20 -2.44
CA GLY A 93 -2.30 -0.19 -2.11
C GLY A 93 -2.51 -0.51 -0.62
N ALA A 94 -1.92 0.29 0.27
CA ALA A 94 -2.03 0.14 1.72
C ALA A 94 -3.47 0.33 2.22
N GLY A 95 -4.21 1.32 1.71
CA GLY A 95 -5.61 1.54 2.04
C GLY A 95 -6.49 0.35 1.64
N THR A 96 -6.27 -0.18 0.43
CA THR A 96 -6.95 -1.38 -0.07
C THR A 96 -6.62 -2.58 0.81
N THR A 97 -5.34 -2.85 1.07
CA THR A 97 -4.91 -3.94 1.95
C THR A 97 -5.60 -3.85 3.31
N THR A 98 -5.54 -2.69 3.97
CA THR A 98 -6.14 -2.48 5.29
C THR A 98 -7.66 -2.74 5.30
N ALA A 99 -8.41 -2.12 4.39
CA ALA A 99 -9.87 -2.22 4.34
C ALA A 99 -10.34 -3.67 4.12
N TRP A 100 -9.69 -4.38 3.20
CA TRP A 100 -10.07 -5.75 2.87
C TRP A 100 -9.58 -6.76 3.90
N SER A 101 -8.46 -6.53 4.58
CA SER A 101 -8.04 -7.34 5.73
C SER A 101 -9.03 -7.21 6.89
N LEU A 102 -9.51 -6.01 7.21
CA LEU A 102 -10.55 -5.81 8.25
C LEU A 102 -11.87 -6.52 7.86
N THR A 103 -12.27 -6.40 6.60
CA THR A 103 -13.44 -7.10 6.06
C THR A 103 -13.31 -8.61 6.22
N TYR A 104 -12.15 -9.17 5.87
CA TYR A 104 -11.87 -10.59 6.07
C TYR A 104 -12.00 -11.01 7.54
N LEU A 105 -11.39 -10.26 8.46
CA LEU A 105 -11.41 -10.55 9.89
C LEU A 105 -12.81 -10.45 10.48
N PHE A 106 -13.62 -9.49 10.03
CA PHE A 106 -15.00 -9.35 10.46
C PHE A 106 -15.82 -10.61 10.16
N PHE A 107 -15.69 -11.17 8.94
CA PHE A 107 -16.44 -12.36 8.54
C PHE A 107 -15.84 -13.68 9.04
N HIS A 108 -14.52 -13.75 9.20
CA HIS A 108 -13.79 -15.01 9.40
C HIS A 108 -13.03 -15.10 10.72
N GLY A 109 -12.63 -13.97 11.33
CA GLY A 109 -11.79 -13.95 12.53
C GLY A 109 -12.43 -14.69 13.71
N ARG A 110 -13.70 -14.38 14.03
CA ARG A 110 -14.41 -15.10 15.10
C ARG A 110 -14.54 -16.59 14.79
N LYS A 111 -14.87 -16.95 13.53
CA LYS A 111 -15.03 -18.35 13.12
C LYS A 111 -13.72 -19.13 13.22
N ALA A 112 -12.60 -18.50 12.84
CA ALA A 112 -11.27 -19.07 12.97
C ALA A 112 -10.94 -19.41 14.43
N LEU A 113 -11.15 -18.46 15.35
CA LEU A 113 -10.89 -18.66 16.77
C LEU A 113 -11.81 -19.72 17.41
N VAL A 114 -13.12 -19.67 17.11
CA VAL A 114 -14.10 -20.63 17.64
C VAL A 114 -13.84 -22.04 17.11
N SER A 115 -13.35 -22.19 15.88
CA SER A 115 -13.05 -23.49 15.29
C SER A 115 -11.94 -24.26 16.02
N ARG A 116 -11.06 -23.55 16.75
CA ARG A 116 -9.84 -24.08 17.41
C ARG A 116 -8.92 -24.87 16.47
N LYS A 117 -9.05 -24.66 15.16
CA LYS A 117 -8.20 -25.31 14.16
C LYS A 117 -6.98 -24.44 13.85
N PRO A 118 -5.78 -25.03 13.71
CA PRO A 118 -4.56 -24.25 13.53
C PRO A 118 -4.57 -23.47 12.21
N ILE A 119 -5.06 -24.05 11.11
CA ILE A 119 -4.99 -23.41 9.78
C ILE A 119 -5.86 -22.14 9.70
N PRO A 120 -7.16 -22.14 10.08
CA PRO A 120 -7.95 -20.92 10.10
C PRO A 120 -7.39 -19.84 11.03
N ILE A 121 -6.84 -20.22 12.18
CA ILE A 121 -6.21 -19.28 13.12
C ILE A 121 -4.98 -18.64 12.47
N LEU A 122 -4.13 -19.44 11.82
CA LEU A 122 -2.95 -18.94 11.11
C LEU A 122 -3.35 -17.97 10.00
N LEU A 123 -4.35 -18.32 9.18
CA LEU A 123 -4.89 -17.43 8.15
C LEU A 123 -5.39 -16.10 8.75
N ALA A 124 -6.23 -16.17 9.77
CA ALA A 124 -6.71 -14.96 10.44
C ALA A 124 -5.57 -14.14 11.03
N SER A 125 -4.54 -14.77 11.59
CA SER A 125 -3.37 -14.08 12.13
C SER A 125 -2.54 -13.40 11.03
N THR A 126 -2.32 -14.05 9.88
CA THR A 126 -1.62 -13.46 8.74
C THR A 126 -2.35 -12.21 8.24
N ILE A 127 -3.67 -12.29 8.10
CA ILE A 127 -4.48 -11.16 7.65
C ILE A 127 -4.54 -10.04 8.71
N ALA A 128 -4.56 -10.39 10.00
CA ALA A 128 -4.49 -9.40 11.09
C ALA A 128 -3.15 -8.67 11.12
N THR A 129 -2.04 -9.38 11.00
CA THR A 129 -0.70 -8.77 10.91
C THR A 129 -0.62 -7.82 9.73
N GLN A 130 -1.15 -8.23 8.58
CA GLN A 130 -1.20 -7.38 7.40
C GLN A 130 -2.06 -6.11 7.60
N ALA A 131 -3.23 -6.23 8.24
CA ALA A 131 -4.07 -5.09 8.57
C ALA A 131 -3.34 -4.07 9.46
N LEU A 132 -2.60 -4.55 10.46
CA LEU A 132 -1.85 -3.70 11.39
C LEU A 132 -0.69 -2.98 10.70
N VAL A 133 0.07 -3.67 9.84
CA VAL A 133 1.21 -3.06 9.13
C VAL A 133 0.71 -2.04 8.10
N ALA A 134 -0.27 -2.41 7.28
CA ALA A 134 -0.81 -1.51 6.25
C ALA A 134 -1.56 -0.33 6.88
N GLY A 135 -2.32 -0.57 7.96
CA GLY A 135 -3.02 0.48 8.69
C GLY A 135 -2.09 1.42 9.42
N GLY A 136 -1.01 0.89 10.04
CA GLY A 136 0.02 1.70 10.67
C GLY A 136 0.72 2.62 9.69
N PHE A 137 1.08 2.11 8.50
CA PHE A 137 1.61 2.95 7.43
C PHE A 137 0.62 4.04 6.99
N TYR A 138 -0.65 3.67 6.78
CA TYR A 138 -1.68 4.61 6.36
C TYR A 138 -1.90 5.73 7.38
N TRP A 139 -1.89 5.40 8.67
CA TRP A 139 -2.03 6.37 9.76
C TRP A 139 -0.86 7.35 9.80
N THR A 140 0.38 6.85 9.83
CA THR A 140 1.58 7.69 9.90
C THR A 140 1.73 8.58 8.65
N SER A 141 1.47 8.05 7.46
CA SER A 141 1.52 8.87 6.23
C SER A 141 0.43 9.95 6.18
N GLY A 142 -0.66 9.79 6.93
CA GLY A 142 -1.71 10.81 7.06
C GLY A 142 -1.29 11.98 7.96
N GLU A 143 -0.48 11.72 8.97
CA GLU A 143 0.06 12.74 9.88
C GLU A 143 1.10 13.62 9.15
N ASP A 144 2.00 12.99 8.38
CA ASP A 144 3.05 13.68 7.62
C ASP A 144 2.48 14.62 6.52
N GLY A 145 1.42 14.20 5.82
CA GLY A 145 0.76 15.00 4.79
C GLY A 145 -0.15 16.11 5.34
N GLY A 146 -0.48 16.06 6.64
CA GLY A 146 -1.29 17.07 7.32
C GLY A 146 -0.49 18.33 7.65
N GLU A 147 0.77 18.19 8.04
CA GLU A 147 1.65 19.32 8.36
C GLU A 147 2.01 20.16 7.13
N GLU A 148 2.31 19.53 5.98
CA GLU A 148 2.57 20.28 4.72
C GLU A 148 1.35 21.10 4.26
N ARG A 149 0.14 20.59 4.48
CA ARG A 149 -1.10 21.30 4.08
C ARG A 149 -1.40 22.51 4.96
N ILE A 150 -0.99 22.50 6.22
CA ILE A 150 -1.18 23.62 7.14
C ILE A 150 -0.17 24.74 6.84
N GLU A 151 1.04 24.43 6.39
CA GLU A 151 2.00 25.46 5.93
C GLU A 151 1.62 26.07 4.56
N GLY A 152 1.08 25.26 3.63
CA GLY A 152 0.63 25.77 2.32
C GLY A 152 -0.66 26.61 2.35
N GLY A 153 -1.38 26.63 3.47
CA GLY A 153 -2.66 27.34 3.64
C GLY A 153 -2.54 28.79 4.09
N LYS A 154 -1.33 29.32 4.32
CA LYS A 154 -1.08 30.72 4.67
C LYS A 154 -0.43 31.48 3.51
N MET A 155 -1.16 31.67 2.41
CA MET A 155 -0.98 32.85 1.56
C MET A 155 -2.36 33.36 1.17
N VAL A 156 -2.83 34.36 1.94
CA VAL A 156 -3.83 35.35 1.54
C VAL A 156 -3.18 36.33 0.60
#